data_AF-A0AAN9H5V5-F1
#
_entry.id   AF-A0AAN9H5V5-F1
#
_cell.length_a   1.000
_cell.length_b   1.000
_cell.length_c   1.000
_cell.angle_alpha   90.00
_cell.angle_beta   90.00
_cell.angle_gamma   90.00
#
_symmetry.space_group_name_H-M   'P 1'
#
loop_
_entity.id
_entity.type
_entity.pdbx_description
1 polymer ?
#
loop_
_entity_poly.entity_id
_entity_poly.type
_entity_poly.pdbx_seq_one_letter_code
_entity_poly.pdbx_strand_id
1 'polypeptide(L)'
;MSPVIHLGLLIMCSVLVECSSATNKAHWKSMLERNELNFPEEDKNSHELSIESDMNVITCWVCKKSIHEIKGIILHEIKKEIKAVCKAMKVLEHICKKYAHKYQFLIFHLLFPGNSEQTCQHLSMCK
;
A
#
# COMPACT_ATOMS: atom_id res chain seq x y z
N MET A 1 -9.59 1.71 -22.35
CA MET A 1 -9.19 0.58 -21.49
C MET A 1 -9.31 1.04 -20.05
N SER A 2 -10.05 0.29 -19.22
CA SER A 2 -10.47 0.75 -17.89
C SER A 2 -9.33 0.65 -16.87
N PRO A 3 -9.09 1.67 -16.01
CA PRO A 3 -8.01 1.69 -15.02
C PRO A 3 -8.03 0.53 -14.00
N VAL A 4 -9.20 -0.11 -13.85
CA VAL A 4 -9.40 -1.30 -13.01
C VAL A 4 -8.56 -2.50 -13.50
N ILE A 5 -8.34 -2.61 -14.81
CA ILE A 5 -7.59 -3.73 -15.41
C ILE A 5 -6.10 -3.60 -15.10
N HIS A 6 -5.58 -2.37 -15.04
CA HIS A 6 -4.18 -2.11 -14.68
C HIS A 6 -3.91 -2.39 -13.20
N LEU A 7 -4.84 -2.04 -12.31
CA LEU A 7 -4.77 -2.38 -10.90
C LEU A 7 -4.82 -3.90 -10.66
N GLY A 8 -5.71 -4.61 -11.37
CA GLY A 8 -5.77 -6.08 -11.31
C GLY A 8 -4.47 -6.76 -11.77
N LEU A 9 -3.86 -6.26 -12.84
CA LEU A 9 -2.57 -6.75 -13.34
C LEU A 9 -1.42 -6.53 -12.35
N LEU A 10 -1.36 -5.35 -11.71
CA LEU A 10 -0.33 -5.03 -10.72
C LEU A 10 -0.44 -5.88 -9.44
N ILE A 11 -1.67 -6.21 -9.02
CA ILE A 11 -1.91 -7.11 -7.87
C ILE A 11 -1.46 -8.53 -8.21
N MET A 12 -1.79 -9.04 -9.41
CA MET A 12 -1.37 -10.38 -9.85
C MET A 12 0.15 -10.49 -10.02
N CYS A 13 0.83 -9.44 -10.50
CA CYS A 13 2.28 -9.41 -10.58
C CYS A 13 2.94 -9.42 -9.19
N SER A 14 2.33 -8.81 -8.18
CA SER A 14 2.84 -8.81 -6.81
C SER A 14 2.81 -10.21 -6.17
N VAL A 15 1.74 -10.99 -6.44
CA VAL A 15 1.60 -12.36 -5.93
C VAL A 15 2.58 -13.34 -6.61
N LEU A 16 2.91 -13.13 -7.89
CA LEU A 16 3.84 -13.99 -8.62
C LEU A 16 5.30 -13.77 -8.22
N VAL A 17 5.67 -12.57 -7.77
CA VAL A 17 7.04 -12.27 -7.28
C VAL A 17 7.30 -12.86 -5.89
N GLU A 18 6.27 -13.04 -5.06
CA GLU A 18 6.41 -13.64 -3.72
C GLU A 18 6.65 -15.16 -3.73
N CYS A 19 6.47 -15.83 -4.87
CA CYS A 19 6.66 -17.28 -4.97
C CYS A 19 8.13 -17.72 -5.16
N SER A 20 9.07 -16.81 -5.47
CA SER A 20 10.46 -17.19 -5.78
C SER A 20 11.51 -16.89 -4.69
N SER A 21 11.16 -16.19 -3.60
CA SER A 21 12.11 -15.87 -2.53
C SER A 21 11.62 -16.33 -1.16
N ALA A 22 11.60 -17.65 -0.99
CA ALA A 22 11.36 -18.32 0.27
C ALA A 22 12.56 -18.16 1.23
N THR A 23 12.74 -16.98 1.85
CA THR A 23 13.66 -16.85 3.01
C THR A 23 13.27 -15.88 4.12
N ASN A 24 12.19 -15.08 4.02
CA ASN A 24 11.82 -14.11 5.08
C ASN A 24 10.40 -14.27 5.65
N LYS A 25 9.92 -15.52 5.83
CA LYS A 25 8.60 -15.82 6.42
C LYS A 25 8.48 -15.53 7.94
N ALA A 26 9.57 -15.22 8.64
CA ALA A 26 9.55 -15.10 10.10
C ALA A 26 9.10 -13.71 10.63
N HIS A 27 9.19 -12.64 9.83
CA HIS A 27 8.88 -11.29 10.32
C HIS A 27 7.38 -10.96 10.31
N TRP A 28 6.64 -11.45 9.31
CA TRP A 28 5.22 -11.11 9.14
C TRP A 28 4.28 -11.94 10.03
N LYS A 29 4.68 -13.17 10.38
CA LYS A 29 3.83 -14.08 11.17
C LYS A 29 3.59 -13.55 12.59
N SER A 30 4.57 -12.89 13.21
CA SER A 30 4.44 -12.37 14.57
C SER A 30 3.61 -11.08 14.68
N MET A 31 3.37 -10.38 13.55
CA MET A 31 2.54 -9.18 13.52
C MET A 31 1.05 -9.51 13.34
N LEU A 32 0.74 -10.66 12.73
CA LEU A 32 -0.64 -11.15 12.55
C LEU A 32 -1.19 -11.82 13.82
N GLU A 33 -0.35 -12.50 14.60
CA GLU A 33 -0.75 -13.23 15.82
C GLU A 33 -1.00 -12.32 17.04
N ARG A 34 -0.68 -11.01 16.99
CA ARG A 34 -0.88 -10.10 18.13
C ARG A 34 -2.20 -9.32 18.10
N ASN A 35 -2.95 -9.37 16.99
CA ASN A 35 -4.23 -8.68 16.82
C ASN A 35 -5.37 -9.70 16.65
N GLU A 36 -5.47 -10.68 17.54
CA GLU A 36 -6.73 -11.41 17.74
C GLU A 36 -7.80 -10.41 18.21
N LEU A 37 -8.54 -9.89 17.24
CA LEU A 37 -9.74 -9.10 17.43
C LEU A 37 -10.78 -9.99 18.10
N ASN A 38 -11.05 -9.73 19.38
CA ASN A 38 -12.30 -10.15 20.01
C ASN A 38 -13.45 -9.48 19.25
N PHE A 39 -14.12 -10.23 18.39
CA PHE A 39 -15.39 -9.82 17.80
C PHE A 39 -16.50 -10.15 18.80
N PRO A 40 -17.30 -9.18 19.25
CA PRO A 40 -18.53 -9.49 19.95
C PRO A 40 -19.50 -10.11 18.94
N GLU A 41 -19.79 -11.40 19.11
CA GLU A 41 -21.00 -12.00 18.57
C GLU A 41 -22.18 -11.31 19.26
N GLU A 42 -23.07 -10.66 18.52
CA GLU A 42 -24.50 -10.73 18.86
C GLU A 42 -25.44 -10.25 17.75
N ASP A 43 -26.38 -11.17 17.53
CA ASP A 43 -27.78 -11.06 17.16
C ASP A 43 -28.30 -10.41 15.88
N LYS A 44 -28.91 -11.30 15.09
CA LYS A 44 -29.64 -11.08 13.86
C LYS A 44 -31.01 -10.44 14.17
N ASN A 45 -31.24 -9.19 13.77
CA ASN A 45 -32.51 -8.74 13.15
C ASN A 45 -32.56 -7.22 12.98
N SER A 46 -31.99 -6.69 11.88
CA SER A 46 -32.32 -5.38 11.25
C SER A 46 -31.40 -5.05 10.06
N HIS A 47 -30.92 -6.10 9.36
CA HIS A 47 -29.54 -6.21 8.86
C HIS A 47 -29.29 -5.87 7.37
N GLU A 48 -30.03 -4.98 6.72
CA GLU A 48 -29.70 -4.65 5.31
C GLU A 48 -29.25 -3.20 5.09
N LEU A 49 -29.86 -2.22 5.75
CA LEU A 49 -29.46 -0.80 5.58
C LEU A 49 -28.28 -0.37 6.48
N SER A 50 -28.08 -0.99 7.64
CA SER A 50 -26.93 -0.70 8.52
C SER A 50 -25.64 -1.37 8.04
N ILE A 51 -25.74 -2.56 7.44
CA ILE A 51 -24.56 -3.29 6.98
C ILE A 51 -23.80 -2.51 5.91
N GLU A 52 -24.49 -1.84 4.98
CA GLU A 52 -23.81 -1.09 3.92
C GLU A 52 -23.09 0.17 4.45
N SER A 53 -23.64 0.83 5.49
CA SER A 53 -22.92 1.94 6.14
C SER A 53 -21.73 1.43 6.94
N ASP A 54 -21.90 0.33 7.67
CA ASP A 54 -20.86 -0.22 8.53
C ASP A 54 -19.70 -0.80 7.72
N MET A 55 -20.00 -1.47 6.60
CA MET A 55 -19.01 -1.96 5.64
C MET A 55 -18.21 -0.80 5.04
N ASN A 56 -18.85 0.31 4.67
CA ASN A 56 -18.15 1.49 4.15
C ASN A 56 -17.20 2.12 5.20
N VAL A 57 -17.59 2.13 6.47
CA VAL A 57 -16.74 2.62 7.57
C VAL A 57 -15.53 1.70 7.76
N ILE A 58 -15.75 0.38 7.75
CA ILE A 58 -14.69 -0.62 7.89
C ILE A 58 -13.72 -0.54 6.71
N THR A 59 -14.20 -0.50 5.46
CA THR A 59 -13.35 -0.41 4.27
C THR A 59 -12.54 0.87 4.25
N CYS A 60 -13.14 1.98 4.66
CA CYS A 60 -12.45 3.26 4.76
C CYS A 60 -11.32 3.21 5.81
N TRP A 61 -11.60 2.63 6.98
CA TRP A 61 -10.60 2.46 8.04
C TRP A 61 -9.45 1.55 7.61
N VAL A 62 -9.77 0.39 7.03
CA VAL A 62 -8.78 -0.55 6.50
C VAL A 62 -7.92 0.12 5.45
N CYS A 63 -8.54 0.82 4.48
CA CYS A 63 -7.79 1.56 3.46
C CYS A 63 -6.83 2.57 4.09
N LYS A 64 -7.30 3.41 5.02
CA LYS A 64 -6.44 4.43 5.66
C LYS A 64 -5.24 3.81 6.35
N LYS A 65 -5.47 2.72 7.08
CA LYS A 65 -4.41 1.99 7.78
C LYS A 65 -3.43 1.38 6.78
N SER A 66 -3.90 0.70 5.75
CA SER A 66 -3.06 0.13 4.69
C SER A 66 -2.23 1.19 3.97
N ILE A 67 -2.82 2.31 3.56
CA ILE A 67 -2.10 3.40 2.89
C ILE A 67 -1.03 4.00 3.81
N HIS A 68 -1.32 4.15 5.11
CA HIS A 68 -0.35 4.66 6.08
C HIS A 68 0.89 3.75 6.17
N GLU A 69 0.69 2.44 6.29
CA GLU A 69 1.79 1.46 6.40
C GLU A 69 2.57 1.34 5.07
N ILE A 70 1.84 1.19 3.94
CA ILE A 70 2.46 0.96 2.63
C ILE A 70 3.27 2.17 2.17
N LYS A 71 2.83 3.40 2.47
CA LYS A 71 3.56 4.64 2.13
C LYS A 71 5.00 4.60 2.63
N GLY A 72 5.21 4.19 3.87
CA GLY A 72 6.54 4.11 4.48
C GLY A 72 7.42 3.08 3.78
N ILE A 73 6.86 1.89 3.53
CA ILE A 73 7.57 0.77 2.89
C ILE A 73 7.99 1.13 1.46
N ILE A 74 7.07 1.62 0.64
CA ILE A 74 7.37 2.01 -0.75
C ILE A 74 8.40 3.13 -0.79
N LEU A 75 8.28 4.14 0.07
CA LEU A 75 9.25 5.23 0.12
C LEU A 75 10.65 4.73 0.49
N HIS A 76 10.74 3.77 1.41
CA HIS A 76 11.99 3.16 1.82
C HIS A 76 12.64 2.38 0.67
N GLU A 77 11.89 1.49 0.02
CA GLU A 77 12.41 0.66 -1.08
C GLU A 77 12.82 1.51 -2.28
N ILE A 78 12.05 2.55 -2.65
CA ILE A 78 12.46 3.48 -3.73
C ILE A 78 13.78 4.17 -3.38
N LYS A 79 13.93 4.69 -2.14
CA LYS A 79 15.19 5.35 -1.72
C LYS A 79 16.38 4.40 -1.76
N LYS A 80 16.17 3.15 -1.34
CA LYS A 80 17.20 2.10 -1.36
C LYS A 80 17.64 1.79 -2.79
N GLU A 81 16.68 1.67 -3.71
CA GLU A 81 16.96 1.40 -5.12
C GLU A 81 17.69 2.57 -5.79
N ILE A 82 17.26 3.82 -5.53
CA ILE A 82 17.95 5.03 -6.01
C ILE A 82 19.40 5.04 -5.54
N LYS A 83 19.65 4.69 -4.27
CA LYS A 83 21.01 4.62 -3.73
C LYS A 83 21.84 3.56 -4.45
N ALA A 84 21.28 2.38 -4.71
CA ALA A 84 21.97 1.30 -5.40
C ALA A 84 22.33 1.69 -6.84
N VAL A 85 21.34 2.16 -7.62
CA VAL A 85 21.51 2.56 -9.02
C VAL A 85 22.47 3.74 -9.15
N CYS A 86 22.31 4.79 -8.35
CA CYS A 86 23.15 5.98 -8.49
C CYS A 86 24.60 5.74 -8.04
N LYS A 87 24.84 4.84 -7.08
CA LYS A 87 26.20 4.46 -6.66
C LYS A 87 27.00 3.83 -7.81
N ALA A 88 26.33 3.12 -8.72
CA ALA A 88 26.97 2.54 -9.90
C ALA A 88 27.49 3.61 -10.89
N MET A 89 26.94 4.83 -10.85
CA MET A 89 27.29 5.91 -11.78
C MET A 89 28.52 6.73 -11.37
N LYS A 90 29.17 6.42 -10.23
CA LYS A 90 30.41 7.04 -9.72
C LYS A 90 30.38 8.57 -9.80
N VAL A 91 31.02 9.15 -10.82
CA VAL A 91 31.16 10.61 -11.03
C VAL A 91 29.80 11.31 -11.14
N LEU A 92 28.78 10.64 -11.68
CA LEU A 92 27.44 11.21 -11.84
C LEU A 92 26.50 10.86 -10.68
N GLU A 93 26.97 10.25 -9.60
CA GLU A 93 26.13 9.80 -8.48
C GLU A 93 25.26 10.94 -7.92
N HIS A 94 25.84 12.13 -7.71
CA HIS A 94 25.10 13.28 -7.18
C HIS A 94 24.00 13.77 -8.15
N ILE A 95 24.31 13.82 -9.45
CA ILE A 95 23.35 14.22 -10.49
C ILE A 95 22.24 13.18 -10.60
N CYS A 96 22.60 11.88 -10.59
CA CYS A 96 21.65 10.78 -10.58
C CYS A 96 20.69 10.89 -9.39
N LYS A 97 21.20 11.05 -8.17
CA LYS A 97 20.37 11.20 -6.95
C LYS A 97 19.41 12.37 -7.06
N LYS A 98 19.88 13.51 -7.58
CA LYS A 98 19.04 14.71 -7.78
C LYS A 98 17.85 14.43 -8.70
N TYR A 99 18.08 13.81 -9.85
CA TYR A 99 17.00 13.46 -10.79
C TYR A 99 16.11 12.34 -10.25
N ALA A 100 16.70 11.31 -9.66
CA ALA A 100 15.98 10.17 -9.12
C ALA A 100 15.04 10.56 -7.96
N HIS A 101 15.47 11.46 -7.06
CA HIS A 101 14.59 12.00 -6.01
C HIS A 101 13.43 12.83 -6.59
N LYS A 102 13.65 13.55 -7.70
CA LYS A 102 12.57 14.27 -8.38
C LYS A 102 11.52 13.30 -8.92
N TYR A 103 11.93 12.19 -9.54
CA TYR A 103 11.01 11.17 -10.03
C TYR A 103 10.34 10.38 -8.91
N GLN A 104 11.07 10.07 -7.83
CA GLN A 104 10.50 9.49 -6.62
C GLN A 104 9.31 10.30 -6.12
N PHE A 105 9.45 11.62 -6.03
CA PHE A 105 8.35 12.49 -5.60
C PHE A 105 7.14 12.39 -6.53
N LEU A 106 7.35 12.41 -7.85
CA LEU A 106 6.28 12.28 -8.84
C LEU A 106 5.58 10.92 -8.78
N ILE A 107 6.33 9.82 -8.72
CA ILE A 107 5.80 8.46 -8.58
C ILE A 107 5.00 8.34 -7.29
N PHE A 108 5.53 8.86 -6.18
CA PHE A 108 4.86 8.79 -4.89
C PHE A 108 3.54 9.55 -4.88
N HIS A 109 3.50 10.73 -5.48
CA HIS A 109 2.26 11.50 -5.63
C HIS A 109 1.23 10.85 -6.57
N LEU A 110 1.70 10.11 -7.56
CA LEU A 110 0.83 9.37 -8.48
C LEU A 110 0.23 8.13 -7.82
N LEU A 111 1.00 7.41 -7.01
CA LEU A 111 0.53 6.26 -6.25
C LEU A 111 -0.35 6.65 -5.06
N PHE A 112 -0.04 7.77 -4.42
CA PHE A 112 -0.69 8.22 -3.21
C PHE A 112 -1.05 9.72 -3.32
N PRO A 113 -2.18 10.05 -3.94
CA PRO A 113 -2.63 11.44 -4.00
C PRO A 113 -2.95 11.92 -2.59
N GLY A 114 -2.04 12.75 -2.04
CA GLY A 114 -2.23 13.42 -0.76
C GLY A 114 -2.06 12.54 0.48
N ASN A 115 -2.90 12.76 1.50
CA ASN A 115 -2.88 11.98 2.74
C ASN A 115 -3.62 10.63 2.59
N SER A 116 -3.66 9.81 3.64
CA SER A 116 -4.35 8.51 3.59
C SER A 116 -5.85 8.64 3.29
N GLU A 117 -6.51 9.67 3.82
CA GLU A 117 -7.90 10.00 3.51
C GLU A 117 -8.11 10.23 2.01
N GLN A 118 -7.39 11.19 1.44
CA GLN A 118 -7.52 11.60 0.04
C GLN A 118 -7.21 10.45 -0.91
N THR A 119 -6.20 9.64 -0.58
CA THR A 119 -5.91 8.42 -1.34
C THR A 119 -7.06 7.42 -1.27
N CYS A 120 -7.65 7.20 -0.09
CA CYS A 120 -8.76 6.26 0.07
C CYS A 120 -10.07 6.75 -0.54
N GLN A 121 -10.31 8.07 -0.55
CA GLN A 121 -11.40 8.69 -1.33
C GLN A 121 -11.18 8.51 -2.83
N HIS A 122 -9.95 8.70 -3.31
CA HIS A 122 -9.60 8.44 -4.71
C HIS A 122 -9.85 6.98 -5.13
N LEU A 123 -9.63 6.04 -4.21
CA LEU A 123 -9.91 4.61 -4.40
C LEU A 123 -11.38 4.23 -4.17
N SER A 124 -12.26 5.20 -3.89
CA SER A 124 -13.68 4.97 -3.56
C SER A 124 -13.89 4.06 -2.33
N MET A 125 -12.91 4.01 -1.42
CA MET A 125 -12.97 3.24 -0.17
C MET A 125 -13.47 4.09 1.00
N CYS A 126 -13.34 5.41 0.89
CA CYS A 126 -13.90 6.42 1.79
C CYS A 126 -14.80 7.36 1.00
N LYS A 127 -15.78 7.97 1.67
CA LYS A 127 -16.60 9.06 1.12
C LYS A 127 -15.94 10.42 1.32
#